data_AF-A0A816NQP6-F1
#
_entry.id   AF-A0A816NQP6-F1
#
_cell.length_a   1.000
_cell.length_b   1.000
_cell.length_c   1.000
_cell.angle_alpha   90.00
_cell.angle_beta   90.00
_cell.angle_gamma   90.00
#
_symmetry.space_group_name_H-M   'P 1'
#
loop_
_entity.id
_entity.type
_entity.pdbx_description
1 polymer ?
#
loop_
_entity_poly.entity_id
_entity_poly.type
_entity_poly.pdbx_seq_one_letter_code
_entity_poly.pdbx_strand_id
1 'polypeptide(L)'
;MIPWKGRLLFKQYIPGKAHKYGVKIYKLAATNGYTWNFMVYTGKQDPTSGLGHTQTVIMDFADGLLGCHRTVVVDNFFASMSLAKSLLRNDTYLIGTLRSNRAGSGHEVVQKKVKRGEIYALQSNNGIKLIKWKDKRDVLMISTKSSHSATLVDTEKTNKANEFIMKP
;
A
#
# COMPACT_ATOMS: atom_id res chain seq x y z
N MET A 1 -9.69 7.10 11.50
CA MET A 1 -9.56 7.32 12.96
C MET A 1 -10.84 7.96 13.41
N ILE A 2 -11.44 7.45 14.49
CA ILE A 2 -12.60 8.06 15.14
C ILE A 2 -12.07 8.96 16.26
N PRO A 3 -12.33 10.28 16.24
CA PRO A 3 -11.84 11.20 17.27
C PRO A 3 -12.31 10.78 18.67
N TRP A 4 -11.37 10.64 19.60
CA TRP A 4 -11.68 10.31 20.99
C TRP A 4 -10.59 10.82 21.92
N LYS A 5 -10.97 11.60 22.93
CA LYS A 5 -10.03 12.17 23.92
C LYS A 5 -10.15 11.55 25.31
N GLY A 6 -11.24 10.82 25.59
CA GLY A 6 -11.50 10.18 26.89
C GLY A 6 -10.49 9.08 27.26
N ARG A 7 -10.69 8.47 28.44
CA ARG A 7 -9.91 7.32 28.90
C ARG A 7 -10.35 6.08 28.13
N LEU A 8 -9.43 5.52 27.34
CA LEU A 8 -9.63 4.29 26.58
C LEU A 8 -8.26 3.62 26.42
N LEU A 9 -8.18 2.33 26.74
CA LEU A 9 -6.92 1.58 26.80
C LEU A 9 -6.14 1.58 25.48
N PHE A 10 -6.84 1.47 24.36
CA PHE A 10 -6.25 1.38 23.01
C PHE A 10 -6.35 2.67 22.20
N LYS A 11 -6.58 3.81 22.86
CA LYS A 11 -6.52 5.12 22.21
C LYS A 11 -5.16 5.32 21.54
N GLN A 12 -5.17 5.72 20.27
CA GLN A 12 -3.97 5.96 19.49
C GLN A 12 -3.70 7.46 19.38
N TYR A 13 -2.42 7.82 19.43
CA TYR A 13 -1.92 9.14 19.05
C TYR A 13 -1.25 9.05 17.67
N ILE A 14 -1.78 9.76 16.67
CA ILE A 14 -1.24 9.80 15.30
C ILE A 14 -1.02 11.28 14.91
N PRO A 15 0.22 11.80 15.03
CA PRO A 15 0.53 13.22 14.81
C PRO A 15 0.09 13.77 13.46
N GLY A 16 0.16 12.95 12.40
CA GLY A 16 -0.16 13.34 11.03
C GLY A 16 -1.65 13.34 10.67
N LYS A 17 -2.55 13.16 11.64
CA LYS A 17 -4.01 13.23 11.42
C LYS A 17 -4.57 14.52 12.03
N ALA A 18 -5.62 15.06 11.41
CA ALA A 18 -6.30 16.29 11.86
C ALA A 18 -6.73 16.19 13.34
N HIS A 19 -7.39 15.09 13.69
CA HIS A 19 -7.56 14.69 15.10
C HIS A 19 -6.42 13.76 15.47
N LYS A 20 -5.51 14.23 16.33
CA LYS A 20 -4.31 13.46 16.70
C LYS A 20 -4.61 12.30 17.65
N TYR A 21 -5.68 12.38 18.45
CA TYR A 21 -6.06 11.36 19.42
C TYR A 21 -7.39 10.72 19.01
N GLY A 22 -7.45 9.39 19.03
CA GLY A 22 -8.68 8.66 18.74
C GLY A 22 -8.53 7.16 18.64
N VAL A 23 -9.59 6.51 18.17
CA VAL A 23 -9.60 5.07 17.88
C VAL A 23 -9.14 4.86 16.45
N LYS A 24 -8.08 4.06 16.27
CA LYS A 24 -7.58 3.70 14.93
C LYS A 24 -8.39 2.51 14.40
N ILE A 25 -8.78 2.60 13.14
CA ILE A 25 -9.53 1.57 12.43
C ILE A 25 -8.83 1.30 11.10
N TYR A 26 -8.66 0.04 10.76
CA TYR A 26 -8.35 -0.41 9.41
C TYR A 26 -9.66 -0.73 8.70
N LYS A 27 -9.78 -0.38 7.42
CA LYS A 27 -10.98 -0.65 6.63
C LYS A 27 -10.61 -1.10 5.22
N LEU A 28 -11.37 -2.05 4.68
CA LEU A 28 -11.43 -2.35 3.26
C LEU A 28 -12.72 -1.76 2.68
N ALA A 29 -12.59 -1.01 1.60
CA ALA A 29 -13.72 -0.39 0.94
C ALA A 29 -13.60 -0.51 -0.58
N ALA A 30 -14.76 -0.58 -1.24
CA ALA A 30 -14.87 -0.50 -2.68
C ALA A 30 -14.71 0.95 -3.17
N THR A 31 -14.56 1.11 -4.48
CA THR A 31 -14.37 2.42 -5.15
C THR A 31 -15.56 3.36 -4.98
N ASN A 32 -16.78 2.82 -4.82
CA ASN A 32 -18.00 3.59 -4.52
C ASN A 32 -18.14 3.98 -3.03
N GLY A 33 -17.15 3.65 -2.20
CA GLY A 33 -17.16 3.97 -0.77
C GLY A 33 -17.82 2.91 0.12
N TYR A 34 -18.39 1.84 -0.45
CA TYR A 34 -18.96 0.73 0.33
C TYR A 34 -17.87 0.08 1.19
N THR A 35 -18.09 -0.01 2.50
CA THR A 35 -17.15 -0.67 3.42
C THR A 35 -17.47 -2.15 3.47
N TRP A 36 -16.53 -2.98 3.00
CA TRP A 36 -16.68 -4.43 3.01
C TRP A 36 -16.38 -5.00 4.39
N ASN A 37 -15.25 -4.60 4.97
CA ASN A 37 -14.80 -5.10 6.27
C ASN A 37 -13.97 -4.03 6.99
N PHE A 38 -13.90 -4.08 8.31
CA PHE A 38 -13.07 -3.20 9.12
C PHE A 38 -12.67 -3.85 10.45
N MET A 39 -11.60 -3.35 11.06
CA MET A 39 -11.11 -3.79 12.36
C MET A 39 -10.66 -2.62 13.20
N VAL A 40 -11.05 -2.62 14.47
CA VAL A 40 -10.55 -1.68 15.48
C VAL A 40 -9.16 -2.13 15.90
N TYR A 41 -8.18 -1.24 15.76
CA TYR A 41 -6.82 -1.54 16.20
C TYR A 41 -6.70 -1.34 17.72
N THR A 42 -6.47 -2.44 18.44
CA THR A 42 -6.39 -2.47 19.91
C THR A 42 -4.96 -2.44 20.46
N GLY A 43 -3.97 -2.17 19.61
CA GLY A 43 -2.56 -2.11 20.03
C GLY A 43 -1.94 -3.49 20.19
N LYS A 44 -1.27 -3.73 21.33
CA LYS A 44 -0.62 -5.03 21.63
C LYS A 44 -1.60 -6.17 21.92
N GLN A 45 -2.86 -5.84 22.17
CA GLN A 45 -3.93 -6.81 22.42
C GLN A 45 -4.59 -7.30 21.13
N ASP A 46 -4.14 -6.81 19.97
CA ASP A 46 -4.63 -7.27 18.67
C ASP A 46 -4.14 -8.72 18.46
N PRO A 47 -5.04 -9.71 18.25
CA PRO A 47 -4.66 -11.11 18.04
C PRO A 47 -3.74 -11.30 16.84
N THR A 48 -3.79 -10.37 15.88
CA THR A 48 -2.94 -10.39 14.69
C THR A 48 -1.64 -9.60 14.89
N SER A 49 -1.35 -9.11 16.10
CA SER A 49 -0.14 -8.33 16.37
C SER A 49 1.13 -9.18 16.23
N GLY A 50 2.12 -8.65 15.50
CA GLY A 50 3.40 -9.32 15.29
C GLY A 50 3.88 -9.30 13.83
N LEU A 51 4.84 -10.17 13.52
CA LEU A 51 5.31 -10.38 12.15
C LEU A 51 4.16 -10.94 11.32
N GLY A 52 3.91 -10.33 10.15
CA GLY A 52 2.82 -10.75 9.28
C GLY A 52 1.48 -10.08 9.55
N HIS A 53 1.33 -9.29 10.63
CA HIS A 53 0.11 -8.53 10.96
C HIS A 53 -0.56 -7.90 9.74
N THR A 54 0.22 -7.15 8.96
CA THR A 54 -0.30 -6.43 7.79
C THR A 54 -0.81 -7.36 6.70
N GLN A 55 -0.20 -8.53 6.53
CA GLN A 55 -0.65 -9.52 5.57
C GLN A 55 -1.93 -10.19 6.07
N THR A 56 -1.95 -10.66 7.32
CA THR A 56 -3.12 -11.30 7.95
C THR A 56 -4.34 -10.40 7.86
N VAL A 57 -4.22 -9.14 8.28
CA VAL A 57 -5.32 -8.17 8.20
C VAL A 57 -5.89 -8.02 6.79
N ILE A 58 -5.03 -7.97 5.76
CA ILE A 58 -5.51 -7.82 4.37
C ILE A 58 -6.16 -9.10 3.85
N MET A 59 -5.61 -10.28 4.17
CA MET A 59 -6.19 -11.55 3.78
C MET A 59 -7.57 -11.74 4.43
N ASP A 60 -7.68 -11.46 5.73
CA ASP A 60 -8.95 -11.55 6.48
C ASP A 60 -9.98 -10.53 5.97
N PHE A 61 -9.54 -9.31 5.65
CA PHE A 61 -10.44 -8.29 5.10
C PHE A 61 -10.94 -8.64 3.72
N ALA A 62 -10.09 -9.25 2.89
CA ALA A 62 -10.44 -9.65 1.54
C ALA A 62 -11.19 -10.97 1.49
N ASP A 63 -11.47 -11.62 2.62
CA ASP A 63 -12.26 -12.84 2.64
C ASP A 63 -13.61 -12.66 1.94
N GLY A 64 -14.01 -13.66 1.15
CA GLY A 64 -15.14 -13.59 0.22
C GLY A 64 -14.92 -12.73 -1.05
N LEU A 65 -13.80 -12.02 -1.18
CA LEU A 65 -13.42 -11.26 -2.38
C LEU A 65 -12.17 -11.81 -3.08
N LEU A 66 -11.45 -12.73 -2.43
CA LEU A 66 -10.33 -13.46 -3.02
C LEU A 66 -10.84 -14.36 -4.17
N GLY A 67 -9.96 -14.71 -5.11
CA GLY A 67 -10.31 -15.54 -6.27
C GLY A 67 -11.12 -14.83 -7.36
N CYS A 68 -11.52 -13.58 -7.15
CA CYS A 68 -12.40 -12.84 -8.06
C CYS A 68 -11.66 -11.96 -9.07
N HIS A 69 -10.34 -12.12 -9.24
CA HIS A 69 -9.49 -11.28 -10.11
C HIS A 69 -9.58 -9.77 -9.77
N ARG A 70 -9.93 -9.45 -8.52
CA ARG A 70 -10.03 -8.09 -8.00
C ARG A 70 -8.65 -7.52 -7.72
N THR A 71 -8.57 -6.21 -7.56
CA THR A 71 -7.33 -5.51 -7.21
C THR A 71 -7.47 -4.84 -5.85
N VAL A 72 -6.61 -5.22 -4.92
CA VAL A 72 -6.48 -4.57 -3.62
C VAL A 72 -5.44 -3.47 -3.74
N VAL A 73 -5.84 -2.24 -3.44
CA VAL A 73 -4.96 -1.07 -3.40
C VAL A 73 -4.66 -0.74 -1.95
N VAL A 74 -3.37 -0.70 -1.58
CA VAL A 74 -2.94 -0.52 -0.20
C VAL A 74 -1.91 0.60 -0.05
N ASP A 75 -1.81 1.13 1.18
CA ASP A 75 -0.74 2.06 1.54
C ASP A 75 0.60 1.33 1.78
N ASN A 76 1.65 2.11 2.04
CA ASN A 76 2.97 1.56 2.34
C ASN A 76 3.10 0.81 3.66
N PHE A 77 2.13 0.94 4.57
CA PHE A 77 2.12 0.23 5.83
C PHE A 77 1.74 -1.24 5.58
N PHE A 78 0.82 -1.50 4.66
CA PHE A 78 0.40 -2.87 4.32
C PHE A 78 1.21 -3.53 3.21
N ALA A 79 1.71 -2.76 2.24
CA ALA A 79 2.43 -3.32 1.11
C ALA A 79 3.68 -4.12 1.52
N SER A 80 3.81 -5.33 0.99
CA SER A 80 4.99 -6.19 1.14
C SER A 80 5.09 -7.21 0.00
N MET A 81 6.28 -7.77 -0.20
CA MET A 81 6.50 -8.85 -1.16
C MET A 81 5.73 -10.13 -0.78
N SER A 82 5.61 -10.42 0.53
CA SER A 82 4.87 -11.58 1.02
C SER A 82 3.36 -11.47 0.75
N LEU A 83 2.81 -10.27 0.91
CA LEU A 83 1.41 -9.97 0.60
C LEU A 83 1.17 -10.09 -0.91
N ALA A 84 2.06 -9.53 -1.75
CA ALA A 84 1.95 -9.63 -3.21
C ALA A 84 1.89 -11.08 -3.69
N LYS A 85 2.79 -11.94 -3.17
CA LYS A 85 2.80 -13.38 -3.48
C LYS A 85 1.52 -14.08 -3.01
N SER A 86 1.02 -13.73 -1.82
CA SER A 86 -0.15 -14.40 -1.24
C SER A 86 -1.44 -14.04 -1.95
N LEU A 87 -1.63 -12.77 -2.33
CA LEU A 87 -2.78 -12.35 -3.13
C LEU A 87 -2.73 -12.96 -4.53
N LEU A 88 -1.55 -13.00 -5.17
CA LEU A 88 -1.41 -13.63 -6.49
C LEU A 88 -1.76 -15.12 -6.48
N ARG A 89 -1.37 -15.87 -5.43
CA ARG A 89 -1.77 -17.28 -5.26
C ARG A 89 -3.29 -17.47 -5.08
N ASN A 90 -4.01 -16.40 -4.75
CA ASN A 90 -5.46 -16.39 -4.58
C ASN A 90 -6.14 -15.55 -5.68
N ASP A 91 -5.56 -15.52 -6.88
CA ASP A 91 -6.09 -14.81 -8.05
C ASP A 91 -6.56 -13.37 -7.76
N THR A 92 -5.79 -12.67 -6.93
CA THR A 92 -6.08 -11.31 -6.49
C THR A 92 -4.84 -10.44 -6.70
N TYR A 93 -5.04 -9.26 -7.29
CA TYR A 93 -3.94 -8.36 -7.61
C TYR A 93 -3.66 -7.37 -6.46
N LEU A 94 -2.40 -6.97 -6.32
CA LEU A 94 -1.95 -5.96 -5.38
C LEU A 94 -1.42 -4.74 -6.14
N ILE A 95 -1.76 -3.56 -5.66
CA ILE A 95 -1.12 -2.29 -5.99
C ILE A 95 -0.81 -1.56 -4.69
N GLY A 96 0.42 -1.08 -4.51
CA GLY A 96 0.73 -0.22 -3.38
C GLY A 96 2.11 0.40 -3.45
N THR A 97 2.29 1.51 -2.75
CA THR A 97 3.63 2.09 -2.52
C THR A 97 4.41 1.19 -1.57
N LEU A 98 5.70 0.97 -1.81
CA LEU A 98 6.57 0.12 -0.99
C LEU A 98 7.58 0.97 -0.22
N ARG A 99 7.86 0.63 1.05
CA ARG A 99 8.95 1.27 1.80
C ARG A 99 10.28 0.62 1.43
N SER A 100 11.31 1.42 1.21
CA SER A 100 12.66 0.94 0.85
C SER A 100 13.26 -0.03 1.88
N ASN A 101 12.94 0.15 3.16
CA ASN A 101 13.42 -0.70 4.26
C ASN A 101 12.56 -1.94 4.52
N ARG A 102 11.58 -2.25 3.66
CA ARG A 102 10.75 -3.45 3.82
C ARG A 102 11.50 -4.69 3.30
N ALA A 103 11.38 -5.79 4.02
CA ALA A 103 11.95 -7.07 3.59
C ALA A 103 11.41 -7.47 2.20
N GLY A 104 12.31 -7.93 1.32
CA GLY A 104 11.96 -8.35 -0.04
C GLY A 104 11.72 -7.22 -1.04
N SER A 105 12.08 -5.97 -0.71
CA SER A 105 11.90 -4.81 -1.62
C SER A 105 12.84 -4.79 -2.83
N GLY A 106 13.68 -5.81 -3.02
CA GLY A 106 14.67 -5.87 -4.10
C GLY A 106 15.80 -4.88 -3.86
N HIS A 107 16.94 -5.36 -3.37
CA HIS A 107 18.09 -4.49 -3.07
C HIS A 107 18.52 -3.66 -4.29
N GLU A 108 18.49 -4.28 -5.47
CA GLU A 108 18.81 -3.66 -6.75
C GLU A 108 17.89 -2.48 -7.11
N VAL A 109 16.56 -2.67 -7.08
CA VAL A 109 15.61 -1.59 -7.41
C VAL A 109 15.70 -0.45 -6.40
N VAL A 110 15.91 -0.76 -5.11
CA VAL A 110 16.03 0.26 -4.06
C VAL A 110 17.29 1.10 -4.25
N GLN A 111 18.43 0.48 -4.58
CA GLN A 111 19.71 1.17 -4.74
C GLN A 111 19.90 1.85 -6.10
N LYS A 112 19.11 1.49 -7.12
CA LYS A 112 19.19 2.11 -8.44
C LYS A 112 19.06 3.64 -8.32
N LYS A 113 20.05 4.38 -8.80
CA LYS A 113 19.97 5.84 -8.92
C LYS A 113 19.14 6.16 -10.16
N VAL A 114 18.12 7.00 -9.98
CA VAL A 114 17.15 7.40 -11.00
C VAL A 114 17.10 8.92 -11.00
N LYS A 115 17.13 9.58 -12.17
CA LYS A 115 16.96 11.03 -12.28
C LYS A 115 15.48 11.40 -12.23
N ARG A 116 15.18 12.68 -11.98
CA ARG A 116 13.80 13.17 -12.00
C ARG A 116 13.19 12.90 -13.38
N GLY A 117 12.00 12.29 -13.41
CA GLY A 117 11.34 11.87 -14.66
C GLY A 117 11.83 10.55 -15.25
N GLU A 118 12.82 9.89 -14.64
CA GLU A 118 13.20 8.52 -15.00
C GLU A 118 12.42 7.51 -14.15
N ILE A 119 12.27 6.31 -14.72
CA ILE A 119 11.63 5.15 -14.11
C ILE A 119 12.52 3.92 -14.33
N TYR A 120 12.55 3.04 -13.35
CA TYR A 120 13.25 1.78 -13.39
C TYR A 120 12.38 0.71 -12.73
N ALA A 121 12.31 -0.47 -13.31
CA ALA A 121 11.51 -1.55 -12.77
C ALA A 121 12.22 -2.89 -12.88
N LEU A 122 11.91 -3.76 -11.93
CA LEU A 122 12.22 -5.18 -11.98
C LEU A 122 10.92 -5.96 -12.00
N GLN A 123 10.88 -7.04 -12.77
CA GLN A 123 9.76 -7.96 -12.80
C GLN A 123 10.27 -9.37 -12.46
N SER A 124 9.61 -10.03 -11.52
CA SER A 124 9.86 -11.44 -11.24
C SER A 124 9.14 -12.34 -12.25
N ASN A 125 9.58 -13.60 -12.36
CA ASN A 125 9.02 -14.59 -13.28
C ASN A 125 7.50 -14.82 -13.07
N ASN A 126 7.02 -14.62 -11.86
CA ASN A 126 5.60 -14.73 -11.49
C ASN A 126 4.82 -13.40 -11.63
N GLY A 127 5.36 -12.40 -12.34
CA GLY A 127 4.65 -11.18 -12.71
C GLY A 127 4.58 -10.10 -11.62
N ILE A 128 5.34 -10.22 -10.52
CA ILE A 128 5.43 -9.16 -9.50
C ILE A 128 6.41 -8.11 -9.99
N LYS A 129 5.95 -6.86 -10.04
CA LYS A 129 6.72 -5.71 -10.50
C LYS A 129 7.09 -4.84 -9.31
N LEU A 130 8.36 -4.51 -9.22
CA LEU A 130 8.88 -3.48 -8.34
C LEU A 130 9.31 -2.30 -9.19
N ILE A 131 8.68 -1.15 -8.98
CA ILE A 131 8.83 0.04 -9.81
C ILE A 131 9.39 1.15 -8.94
N LYS A 132 10.46 1.79 -9.40
CA LYS A 132 11.06 2.97 -8.79
C LYS A 132 11.06 4.11 -9.80
N TRP A 133 10.56 5.27 -9.38
CA TRP A 133 10.68 6.51 -10.16
C TRP A 133 11.03 7.66 -9.23
N LYS A 134 11.53 8.74 -9.82
CA LYS A 134 11.85 9.95 -9.06
C LYS A 134 10.99 11.11 -9.54
N ASP A 135 10.09 11.53 -8.66
CA ASP A 135 9.47 12.85 -8.75
C ASP A 135 10.33 13.84 -7.95
N LYS A 136 9.83 14.40 -6.83
CA LYS A 136 10.67 15.19 -5.89
C LYS A 136 11.61 14.31 -5.07
N ARG A 137 11.21 13.07 -4.84
CA ARG A 137 11.93 12.05 -4.09
C ARG A 137 11.74 10.71 -4.78
N ASP A 138 12.61 9.76 -4.44
CA ASP A 138 12.45 8.39 -4.87
C ASP A 138 11.14 7.81 -4.32
N VAL A 139 10.33 7.23 -5.19
CA VAL A 139 9.12 6.50 -4.83
C VAL A 139 9.29 5.07 -5.32
N LEU A 140 8.94 4.12 -4.44
CA LEU A 140 8.90 2.70 -4.73
C LEU A 140 7.46 2.23 -4.73
N MET A 141 7.12 1.36 -5.66
CA MET A 141 5.81 0.74 -5.82
C MET A 141 5.99 -0.76 -6.06
N ILE A 142 5.06 -1.54 -5.52
CA ILE A 142 4.88 -2.95 -5.82
C ILE A 142 3.55 -3.12 -6.53
N SER A 143 3.54 -3.91 -7.60
CA SER A 143 2.32 -4.21 -8.33
C SER A 143 2.34 -5.63 -8.88
N THR A 144 1.18 -6.26 -8.95
CA THR A 144 0.99 -7.55 -9.61
C THR A 144 0.02 -7.46 -10.79
N LYS A 145 -0.36 -6.25 -11.19
CA LYS A 145 -1.18 -6.01 -12.38
C LYS A 145 -0.34 -6.14 -13.65
N SER A 146 -0.80 -6.97 -14.59
CA SER A 146 -0.15 -7.16 -15.89
C SER A 146 -0.09 -5.87 -16.72
N SER A 147 -1.12 -5.02 -16.63
CA SER A 147 -1.22 -3.76 -17.37
C SER A 147 -0.24 -2.67 -16.95
N HIS A 148 0.35 -2.73 -15.76
CA HIS A 148 1.32 -1.72 -15.33
C HIS A 148 2.67 -1.92 -16.02
N SER A 149 3.11 -0.96 -16.81
CA SER A 149 4.43 -0.94 -17.44
C SER A 149 5.37 0.00 -16.71
N ALA A 150 6.67 -0.10 -16.98
CA ALA A 150 7.68 0.85 -16.50
C ALA A 150 7.68 2.12 -17.36
N THR A 151 6.52 2.76 -17.47
CA THR A 151 6.31 3.97 -18.29
C THR A 151 5.61 5.01 -17.46
N LEU A 152 6.09 6.25 -17.49
CA LEU A 152 5.39 7.35 -16.86
C LEU A 152 4.28 7.87 -17.78
N VAL A 153 3.08 8.00 -17.22
CA VAL A 153 1.89 8.51 -17.88
C VAL A 153 1.49 9.84 -17.23
N ASP A 154 0.98 10.78 -18.03
CA ASP A 154 0.40 12.00 -17.51
C ASP A 154 -0.89 11.68 -16.75
N THR A 155 -1.03 12.23 -15.55
CA THR A 155 -2.22 12.05 -14.72
C THR A 155 -3.30 13.12 -14.97
N GLU A 156 -3.09 14.00 -15.95
CA GLU A 156 -3.94 15.16 -16.29
C GLU A 156 -4.09 16.15 -15.12
N LYS A 157 -3.16 16.06 -14.16
CA LYS A 157 -3.14 16.89 -12.96
C LYS A 157 -1.87 17.70 -12.94
N THR A 158 -1.97 18.94 -12.49
CA THR A 158 -0.84 19.82 -12.29
C THR A 158 -0.49 19.94 -10.82
N ASN A 159 0.79 20.18 -10.53
CA ASN A 159 1.24 20.56 -9.20
C ASN A 159 1.03 22.07 -8.97
N LYS A 160 1.38 22.58 -7.77
CA LYS A 160 1.25 24.01 -7.44
C LYS A 160 2.09 24.96 -8.32
N ALA A 161 3.06 24.44 -9.05
CA ALA A 161 3.89 25.17 -10.00
C ALA A 161 3.40 25.00 -11.46
N ASN A 162 2.18 24.48 -11.66
CA ASN A 162 1.58 24.18 -12.97
C ASN A 162 2.35 23.16 -13.83
N GLU A 163 3.24 22.36 -13.23
CA GLU A 163 3.89 21.25 -13.93
C GLU A 163 2.97 20.02 -13.95
N PHE A 164 2.88 19.32 -15.08
CA PHE A 164 2.15 18.06 -15.20
C PHE A 164 2.72 16.98 -14.27
N ILE A 165 1.83 16.24 -13.61
CA ILE A 165 2.19 15.18 -12.68
C ILE A 165 2.25 13.86 -13.46
N MET A 166 3.47 13.34 -13.58
CA MET A 166 3.75 12.05 -14.22
C MET A 166 3.79 10.93 -13.17
N LYS A 167 3.13 9.80 -13.44
CA LYS A 167 3.16 8.60 -12.58
C LYS A 167 3.23 7.32 -13.40
N PRO A 168 3.80 6.22 -12.86
CA PRO A 168 3.74 4.91 -13.49
C PRO A 168 2.32 4.37 -13.64
#